data_AF-A0A7K4NIM1-F1
#
_entry.id   AF-A0A7K4NIM1-F1
#
_cell.length_a   1.000
_cell.length_b   1.000
_cell.length_c   1.000
_cell.angle_alpha   90.00
_cell.angle_beta   90.00
_cell.angle_gamma   90.00
#
_symmetry.space_group_name_H-M   'P 1'
#
loop_
_entity.id
_entity.type
_entity.pdbx_description
1 polymer ?
#
loop_
_entity_poly.entity_id
_entity_poly.type
_entity_poly.pdbx_seq_one_letter_code
_entity_poly.pdbx_strand_id
1 'polypeptide(L)'
;MEKYGEEHILKVLKEGIGNRSMLKSMLESIRMGKSLSSYETKYMNIIVNSGSHTDYFTGDSENIKENKILKSKIEIQKADVQIKLEQIRKRNLQVDQRQKEITLKVLSQQKDISQLQNEMKSTEMEIKSTEMEITSHEKVFAEKEKLSNQQQETIKKLHSENIKENEIQKSKIEIQKAGVQIKLEQIRKRDLQVDQRQKDISLKVLSQQKDISQLQNEMKSTEMEIKSTEMEITSHEKVFAEKEKLSNQQQETIKKLHSENNNTNSKLNKISKNVVELKNETILQTIKRNEAIEVEKIKSKLEKQKVIQVRQKQDTVKTEVSKTELSIIQIQNEIKIKNSEITSYEKVLIQQEILSDLKENEKNLNIQLHQKYKKLDSIKSNHIIEEKNDEVSSKIKLKKKQIDKLLFEQKEILDGIKQISKETKFQENENNKLNKQVLELNQEQINLEEKISHMQKQKETQEKELADLHTERLEFISKNKQNQEMVQQIQKYQTRLEKISDERRLFESEIKNQTRLLEDEQQKEKNIMADIISVQTKLKD
;
A
#
# COMPACT_ATOMS: atom_id res chain seq x y z
N MET A 1 -47.82 130.06 32.17
CA MET A 1 -48.30 129.00 31.27
C MET A 1 -47.49 127.76 31.54
N GLU A 2 -48.13 126.62 31.80
CA GLU A 2 -47.43 125.36 32.03
C GLU A 2 -46.91 124.80 30.70
N LYS A 3 -45.67 124.32 30.69
CA LYS A 3 -44.97 124.01 29.43
C LYS A 3 -45.22 122.60 28.89
N TYR A 4 -45.77 121.71 29.72
CA TYR A 4 -45.97 120.29 29.42
C TYR A 4 -47.28 119.79 30.04
N GLY A 5 -48.36 119.72 29.24
CA GLY A 5 -49.64 119.15 29.65
C GLY A 5 -49.73 117.62 29.48
N GLU A 6 -50.87 117.05 29.84
CA GLU A 6 -51.09 115.59 29.86
C GLU A 6 -50.74 114.91 28.51
N GLU A 7 -51.21 115.47 27.40
CA GLU A 7 -50.96 114.95 26.05
C GLU A 7 -49.46 114.86 25.71
N HIS A 8 -48.66 115.80 26.23
CA HIS A 8 -47.23 115.86 25.96
C HIS A 8 -46.48 114.72 26.66
N ILE A 9 -46.90 114.37 27.89
CA ILE A 9 -46.36 113.21 28.62
C ILE A 9 -46.88 111.89 28.02
N LEU A 10 -48.13 111.85 27.57
CA LEU A 10 -48.68 110.70 26.84
C LEU A 10 -47.95 110.42 25.52
N LYS A 11 -47.52 111.46 24.79
CA LYS A 11 -46.71 111.32 23.57
C LYS A 11 -45.37 110.66 23.88
N VAL A 12 -44.61 111.22 24.82
CA VAL A 12 -43.31 110.68 25.28
C VAL A 12 -43.44 109.23 25.79
N LEU A 13 -44.51 108.91 26.52
CA LEU A 13 -44.82 107.56 27.00
C LEU A 13 -45.16 106.55 25.90
N LYS A 14 -45.68 106.99 24.75
CA LYS A 14 -45.92 106.15 23.55
C LYS A 14 -44.63 105.94 22.75
N GLU A 15 -43.80 106.97 22.65
CA GLU A 15 -42.51 106.95 21.95
C GLU A 15 -41.44 106.15 22.73
N GLY A 16 -41.68 105.87 24.01
CA GLY A 16 -40.83 105.01 24.84
C GLY A 16 -39.57 105.70 25.37
N ILE A 17 -39.52 107.03 25.30
CA ILE A 17 -38.33 107.82 25.63
C ILE A 17 -38.31 108.12 27.14
N GLY A 18 -37.23 107.74 27.82
CA GLY A 18 -37.01 108.01 29.25
C GLY A 18 -37.64 106.99 30.22
N ASN A 19 -37.52 107.25 31.52
CA ASN A 19 -38.03 106.34 32.57
C ASN A 19 -39.57 106.37 32.63
N ARG A 20 -40.16 105.27 32.17
CA ARG A 20 -41.62 105.03 32.09
C ARG A 20 -42.34 105.09 33.44
N SER A 21 -41.67 104.81 34.56
CA SER A 21 -42.27 104.91 35.89
C SER A 21 -42.44 106.37 36.31
N MET A 22 -41.37 107.16 36.17
CA MET A 22 -41.36 108.58 36.51
C MET A 22 -42.34 109.38 35.63
N LEU A 23 -42.40 109.09 34.33
CA LEU A 23 -43.37 109.70 33.41
C LEU A 23 -44.83 109.36 33.74
N LYS A 24 -45.12 108.15 34.25
CA LYS A 24 -46.46 107.83 34.76
C LYS A 24 -46.80 108.64 36.01
N SER A 25 -45.87 108.79 36.94
CA SER A 25 -46.07 109.58 38.17
C SER A 25 -46.34 111.07 37.87
N MET A 26 -45.66 111.64 36.86
CA MET A 26 -45.97 112.99 36.36
C MET A 26 -47.37 113.08 35.75
N LEU A 27 -47.72 112.13 34.87
CA LEU A 27 -49.02 112.06 34.22
C LEU A 27 -50.18 112.01 35.23
N GLU A 28 -50.01 111.19 36.26
CA GLU A 28 -50.96 111.02 37.36
C GLU A 28 -51.05 112.28 38.23
N SER A 29 -49.94 113.00 38.42
CA SER A 29 -49.93 114.28 39.12
C SER A 29 -50.68 115.38 38.35
N ILE A 30 -50.49 115.47 37.02
CA ILE A 30 -51.25 116.40 36.16
C ILE A 30 -52.74 116.06 36.19
N ARG A 31 -53.11 114.78 36.10
CA ARG A 31 -54.52 114.33 36.20
C ARG A 31 -55.18 114.66 37.54
N MET A 32 -54.39 114.72 38.61
CA MET A 32 -54.82 115.18 39.94
C MET A 32 -54.78 116.71 40.09
N GLY A 33 -54.68 117.47 38.98
CA GLY A 33 -54.73 118.93 38.96
C GLY A 33 -53.46 119.62 39.48
N LYS A 34 -52.32 118.92 39.53
CA LYS A 34 -51.06 119.46 40.06
C LYS A 34 -50.09 119.82 38.95
N SER A 35 -49.47 120.98 39.09
CA SER A 35 -48.34 121.39 38.25
C SER A 35 -47.13 120.49 38.46
N LEU A 36 -46.36 120.26 37.39
CA LEU A 36 -45.09 119.55 37.47
C LEU A 36 -44.10 120.33 38.36
N SER A 37 -43.36 119.63 39.22
CA SER A 37 -42.28 120.25 39.99
C SER A 37 -41.14 120.74 39.09
N SER A 38 -40.24 121.56 39.66
CA SER A 38 -39.04 122.03 38.96
C SER A 38 -38.14 120.86 38.48
N TYR A 39 -38.06 119.79 39.28
CA TYR A 39 -37.29 118.59 38.91
C TYR A 39 -37.93 117.83 37.74
N GLU A 40 -39.24 117.61 37.79
CA GLU A 40 -39.99 116.94 36.72
C GLU A 40 -40.01 117.77 35.43
N THR A 41 -40.15 119.09 35.55
CA THR A 41 -40.06 120.04 34.44
C THR A 41 -38.65 120.02 33.83
N LYS A 42 -37.58 119.98 34.63
CA LYS A 42 -36.20 119.88 34.13
C LYS A 42 -35.95 118.54 33.44
N TYR A 43 -36.48 117.45 33.98
CA TYR A 43 -36.44 116.11 33.38
C TYR A 43 -37.20 116.06 32.03
N MET A 44 -38.38 116.69 31.93
CA MET A 44 -39.12 116.84 30.67
C MET A 44 -38.36 117.70 29.66
N ASN A 45 -37.73 118.82 30.07
CA ASN A 45 -36.85 119.59 29.18
C ASN A 45 -35.67 118.73 28.67
N ILE A 46 -35.05 117.91 29.52
CA ILE A 46 -33.95 117.00 29.12
C ILE A 46 -34.45 115.97 28.11
N ILE A 47 -35.58 115.31 28.36
CA ILE A 47 -36.16 114.33 27.43
C ILE A 47 -36.51 114.99 26.10
N VAL A 48 -37.27 116.09 26.10
CA VAL A 48 -37.73 116.76 24.88
C VAL A 48 -36.54 117.31 24.08
N ASN A 49 -35.52 117.88 24.73
CA ASN A 49 -34.33 118.36 24.05
C ASN A 49 -33.42 117.21 23.55
N SER A 50 -33.39 116.07 24.24
CA SER A 50 -32.72 114.85 23.73
C SER A 50 -33.47 114.23 22.55
N GLY A 51 -34.80 114.39 22.51
CA GLY A 51 -35.65 114.04 21.36
C GLY A 51 -35.40 114.94 20.15
N SER A 52 -35.16 116.24 20.35
CA SER A 52 -34.89 117.17 19.23
C SER A 52 -33.57 116.94 18.47
N HIS A 53 -32.75 115.96 18.87
CA HIS A 53 -31.63 115.50 18.05
C HIS A 53 -32.01 114.49 16.95
N THR A 54 -33.27 114.00 16.89
CA THR A 54 -33.71 113.13 15.78
C THR A 54 -34.01 113.90 14.49
N ASP A 55 -34.30 115.21 14.55
CA ASP A 55 -34.67 115.98 13.35
C ASP A 55 -33.47 116.24 12.40
N TYR A 56 -32.23 116.13 12.90
CA TYR A 56 -31.02 116.07 12.05
C TYR A 56 -30.83 114.72 11.34
N PHE A 57 -31.69 113.73 11.61
CA PHE A 57 -31.81 112.46 10.87
C PHE A 57 -33.12 112.40 10.05
N THR A 58 -33.57 113.54 9.52
CA THR A 58 -34.59 113.62 8.46
C THR A 58 -34.01 113.41 7.05
N GLY A 59 -32.70 113.10 6.95
CA GLY A 59 -32.09 112.49 5.78
C GLY A 59 -32.38 110.99 5.69
N ASP A 60 -32.64 110.53 4.47
CA ASP A 60 -32.59 109.14 4.01
C ASP A 60 -33.61 108.14 4.57
N SER A 61 -34.67 107.96 3.78
CA SER A 61 -35.61 106.81 3.81
C SER A 61 -34.91 105.43 3.82
N GLU A 62 -33.64 105.37 3.43
CA GLU A 62 -32.86 104.15 3.28
C GLU A 62 -32.44 103.55 4.63
N ASN A 63 -31.99 104.35 5.59
CA ASN A 63 -31.55 103.86 6.91
C ASN A 63 -32.65 103.05 7.64
N ILE A 64 -33.91 103.50 7.57
CA ILE A 64 -35.05 102.79 8.20
C ILE A 64 -35.40 101.49 7.44
N LYS A 65 -35.19 101.45 6.12
CA LYS A 65 -35.32 100.23 5.32
C LYS A 65 -34.19 99.25 5.64
N GLU A 66 -32.94 99.71 5.65
CA GLU A 66 -31.76 98.90 5.97
C GLU A 66 -31.86 98.26 7.35
N ASN A 67 -32.26 99.00 8.39
CA ASN A 67 -32.37 98.44 9.74
C ASN A 67 -33.42 97.32 9.82
N LYS A 68 -34.57 97.49 9.14
CA LYS A 68 -35.57 96.41 8.97
C LYS A 68 -35.01 95.22 8.19
N ILE A 69 -34.31 95.47 7.08
CA ILE A 69 -33.68 94.43 6.25
C ILE A 69 -32.62 93.65 7.05
N LEU A 70 -31.81 94.33 7.87
CA LEU A 70 -30.81 93.70 8.74
C LEU A 70 -31.49 92.77 9.76
N LYS A 71 -32.56 93.24 10.41
CA LYS A 71 -33.32 92.44 11.36
C LYS A 71 -33.90 91.18 10.70
N SER A 72 -34.53 91.32 9.53
CA SER A 72 -35.04 90.18 8.76
C SER A 72 -33.94 89.21 8.31
N LYS A 73 -32.76 89.71 7.89
CA LYS A 73 -31.60 88.87 7.55
C LYS A 73 -31.13 88.03 8.75
N ILE A 74 -31.04 88.63 9.94
CA ILE A 74 -30.66 87.93 11.19
C ILE A 74 -31.71 86.87 11.58
N GLU A 75 -32.99 87.18 11.38
CA GLU A 75 -34.11 86.28 11.70
C GLU A 75 -34.13 85.06 10.76
N ILE A 76 -33.88 85.27 9.46
CA ILE A 76 -33.67 84.20 8.46
C ILE A 76 -32.44 83.36 8.82
N GLN A 77 -31.30 83.98 9.13
CA GLN A 77 -30.07 83.26 9.52
C GLN A 77 -30.26 82.38 10.76
N LYS A 78 -31.05 82.83 11.75
CA LYS A 78 -31.40 82.01 12.92
C LYS A 78 -32.22 80.78 12.53
N ALA A 79 -33.24 80.93 11.67
CA ALA A 79 -34.03 79.80 11.18
C ALA A 79 -33.14 78.80 10.40
N ASP A 80 -32.23 79.30 9.57
CA ASP A 80 -31.29 78.50 8.77
C ASP A 80 -30.32 77.67 9.65
N VAL A 81 -29.78 78.28 10.72
CA VAL A 81 -28.97 77.58 11.73
C VAL A 81 -29.79 76.53 12.48
N GLN A 82 -31.04 76.83 12.83
CA GLN A 82 -31.92 75.92 13.55
C GLN A 82 -32.31 74.70 12.69
N ILE A 83 -32.55 74.90 11.38
CA ILE A 83 -32.76 73.82 10.40
C ILE A 83 -31.49 72.96 10.27
N LYS A 84 -30.31 73.57 10.17
CA LYS A 84 -29.02 72.84 10.09
C LYS A 84 -28.75 72.00 11.35
N LEU A 85 -29.02 72.54 12.54
CA LEU A 85 -28.93 71.81 13.81
C LEU A 85 -29.83 70.58 13.83
N GLU A 86 -31.09 70.70 13.41
CA GLU A 86 -32.03 69.58 13.43
C GLU A 86 -31.72 68.53 12.35
N GLN A 87 -31.13 68.93 11.21
CA GLN A 87 -30.58 68.01 10.22
C GLN A 87 -29.33 67.25 10.73
N ILE A 88 -28.48 67.87 11.55
CA ILE A 88 -27.36 67.21 12.22
C ILE A 88 -27.88 66.23 13.25
N ARG A 89 -28.87 66.63 14.07
CA ARG A 89 -29.51 65.79 15.09
C ARG A 89 -30.10 64.50 14.49
N LYS A 90 -30.80 64.61 13.36
CA LYS A 90 -31.33 63.46 12.60
C LYS A 90 -30.23 62.56 12.03
N ARG A 91 -29.13 63.13 11.53
CA ARG A 91 -27.98 62.35 11.05
C ARG A 91 -27.30 61.58 12.19
N ASN A 92 -27.08 62.19 13.34
CA ASN A 92 -26.47 61.52 14.50
C ASN A 92 -27.33 60.34 14.97
N LEU A 93 -28.65 60.52 15.11
CA LEU A 93 -29.58 59.42 15.43
C LEU A 93 -29.50 58.25 14.43
N GLN A 94 -29.32 58.54 13.14
CA GLN A 94 -29.18 57.53 12.10
C GLN A 94 -27.80 56.83 12.12
N VAL A 95 -26.75 57.53 12.54
CA VAL A 95 -25.43 56.95 12.82
C VAL A 95 -25.50 56.01 14.04
N ASP A 96 -26.12 56.44 15.14
CA ASP A 96 -26.30 55.62 16.36
C ASP A 96 -27.08 54.33 16.08
N GLN A 97 -28.08 54.39 15.20
CA GLN A 97 -28.83 53.21 14.73
C GLN A 97 -27.93 52.25 13.95
N ARG A 98 -27.19 52.75 12.95
CA ARG A 98 -26.24 51.95 12.16
C ARG A 98 -25.14 51.35 13.04
N GLN A 99 -24.63 52.09 14.02
CA GLN A 99 -23.62 51.61 14.95
C GLN A 99 -24.13 50.42 15.77
N LYS A 100 -25.40 50.45 16.21
CA LYS A 100 -26.04 49.32 16.90
C LYS A 100 -26.23 48.11 15.99
N GLU A 101 -26.68 48.31 14.74
CA GLU A 101 -26.80 47.22 13.75
C GLU A 101 -25.45 46.56 13.44
N ILE A 102 -24.38 47.36 13.29
CA ILE A 102 -23.01 46.86 13.07
C ILE A 102 -22.54 46.06 14.29
N THR A 103 -22.71 46.59 15.51
CA THR A 103 -22.34 45.88 16.75
C THR A 103 -23.07 44.54 16.89
N LEU A 104 -24.37 44.48 16.56
CA LEU A 104 -25.13 43.22 16.59
C LEU A 104 -24.65 42.21 15.53
N LYS A 105 -24.30 42.67 14.32
CA LYS A 105 -23.72 41.80 13.27
C LYS A 105 -22.36 41.25 13.67
N VAL A 106 -21.48 42.09 14.23
CA VAL A 106 -20.16 41.66 14.73
C VAL A 106 -20.32 40.64 15.85
N LEU A 107 -21.24 40.85 16.81
CA LEU A 107 -21.51 39.88 17.87
C LEU A 107 -22.05 38.52 17.35
N SER A 108 -22.86 38.54 16.29
CA SER A 108 -23.26 37.29 15.59
C SER A 108 -22.05 36.58 15.01
N GLN A 109 -21.28 37.28 14.18
CA GLN A 109 -20.10 36.72 13.50
C GLN A 109 -19.06 36.20 14.50
N GLN A 110 -18.88 36.88 15.64
CA GLN A 110 -17.99 36.44 16.72
C GLN A 110 -18.42 35.08 17.31
N LYS A 111 -19.74 34.85 17.44
CA LYS A 111 -20.30 33.57 17.90
C LYS A 111 -20.09 32.47 16.85
N ASP A 112 -20.34 32.78 15.59
CA ASP A 112 -20.20 31.83 14.47
C ASP A 112 -18.73 31.39 14.30
N ILE A 113 -17.79 32.34 14.39
CA ILE A 113 -16.34 32.08 14.44
C ILE A 113 -15.97 31.21 15.65
N SER A 114 -16.54 31.49 16.82
CA SER A 114 -16.28 30.70 18.04
C SER A 114 -16.78 29.26 17.93
N GLN A 115 -17.87 29.02 17.20
CA GLN A 115 -18.36 27.68 16.91
C GLN A 115 -17.43 26.94 15.94
N LEU A 116 -17.08 27.58 14.80
CA LEU A 116 -16.13 27.01 13.83
C LEU A 116 -14.78 26.65 14.45
N GLN A 117 -14.27 27.46 15.38
CA GLN A 117 -13.03 27.16 16.13
C GLN A 117 -13.13 25.91 17.02
N ASN A 118 -14.33 25.54 17.49
CA ASN A 118 -14.53 24.31 18.27
C ASN A 118 -14.71 23.10 17.34
N GLU A 119 -15.39 23.26 16.21
CA GLU A 119 -15.52 22.23 15.18
C GLU A 119 -14.14 21.87 14.59
N MET A 120 -13.29 22.87 14.30
CA MET A 120 -11.89 22.66 13.90
C MET A 120 -11.09 21.85 14.93
N LYS A 121 -11.19 22.18 16.23
CA LYS A 121 -10.51 21.41 17.30
C LYS A 121 -11.01 19.98 17.42
N SER A 122 -12.31 19.74 17.19
CA SER A 122 -12.87 18.39 17.17
C SER A 122 -12.27 17.57 16.02
N THR A 123 -12.27 18.12 14.81
CA THR A 123 -11.68 17.45 13.63
C THR A 123 -10.16 17.27 13.75
N GLU A 124 -9.45 18.17 14.42
CA GLU A 124 -8.01 18.01 14.69
C GLU A 124 -7.72 16.81 15.61
N MET A 125 -8.61 16.53 16.59
CA MET A 125 -8.49 15.34 17.44
C MET A 125 -8.86 14.05 16.69
N GLU A 126 -9.87 14.08 15.82
CA GLU A 126 -10.22 12.94 14.96
C GLU A 126 -9.08 12.58 14.01
N ILE A 127 -8.47 13.58 13.36
CA ILE A 127 -7.27 13.39 12.51
C ILE A 127 -6.16 12.69 13.31
N LYS A 128 -5.80 13.22 14.49
CA LYS A 128 -4.77 12.62 15.36
C LYS A 128 -5.11 11.20 15.80
N SER A 129 -6.38 10.88 16.01
CA SER A 129 -6.83 9.50 16.29
C SER A 129 -6.57 8.59 15.09
N THR A 130 -6.96 9.01 13.87
CA THR A 130 -6.72 8.22 12.65
C THR A 130 -5.24 8.08 12.29
N GLU A 131 -4.40 9.09 12.54
CA GLU A 131 -2.94 8.99 12.40
C GLU A 131 -2.34 7.91 13.31
N MET A 132 -2.80 7.81 14.56
CA MET A 132 -2.40 6.74 15.49
C MET A 132 -2.85 5.35 15.01
N GLU A 133 -4.08 5.24 14.48
CA GLU A 133 -4.58 3.99 13.92
C GLU A 133 -3.78 3.54 12.69
N ILE A 134 -3.46 4.46 11.76
CA ILE A 134 -2.60 4.20 10.60
C ILE A 134 -1.21 3.72 11.06
N THR A 135 -0.58 4.45 11.99
CA THR A 135 0.73 4.10 12.57
C THR A 135 0.73 2.70 13.23
N SER A 136 -0.41 2.28 13.78
CA SER A 136 -0.60 0.93 14.33
C SER A 136 -0.71 -0.12 13.22
N HIS A 137 -1.50 0.15 12.18
CA HIS A 137 -1.66 -0.75 11.03
C HIS A 137 -0.36 -0.94 10.24
N GLU A 138 0.46 0.10 10.07
CA GLU A 138 1.78 0.01 9.42
C GLU A 138 2.73 -0.93 10.18
N LYS A 139 2.75 -0.87 11.52
CA LYS A 139 3.55 -1.80 12.34
C LYS A 139 3.09 -3.25 12.15
N VAL A 140 1.78 -3.50 12.18
CA VAL A 140 1.20 -4.84 11.94
C VAL A 140 1.49 -5.33 10.52
N PHE A 141 1.53 -4.43 9.53
CA PHE A 141 1.91 -4.78 8.15
C PHE A 141 3.39 -5.17 8.07
N ALA A 142 4.30 -4.38 8.66
CA ALA A 142 5.73 -4.67 8.69
C ALA A 142 6.07 -5.97 9.44
N GLU A 143 5.32 -6.35 10.47
CA GLU A 143 5.45 -7.67 11.12
C GLU A 143 4.99 -8.82 10.22
N LYS A 144 3.86 -8.66 9.52
CA LYS A 144 3.37 -9.66 8.55
C LYS A 144 4.33 -9.83 7.37
N GLU A 145 4.95 -8.76 6.91
CA GLU A 145 5.97 -8.81 5.85
C GLU A 145 7.23 -9.58 6.31
N LYS A 146 7.74 -9.30 7.52
CA LYS A 146 8.85 -10.07 8.12
C LYS A 146 8.51 -11.57 8.22
N LEU A 147 7.30 -11.90 8.69
CA LEU A 147 6.85 -13.28 8.82
C LEU A 147 6.74 -13.99 7.46
N SER A 148 6.21 -13.30 6.43
CA SER A 148 6.14 -13.81 5.06
C SER A 148 7.53 -14.08 4.46
N ASN A 149 8.47 -13.16 4.66
CA ASN A 149 9.86 -13.31 4.20
C ASN A 149 10.56 -14.48 4.92
N GLN A 150 10.35 -14.65 6.22
CA GLN A 150 10.86 -15.79 7.00
C GLN A 150 10.26 -17.13 6.53
N GLN A 151 8.98 -17.16 6.18
CA GLN A 151 8.34 -18.33 5.57
C GLN A 151 8.95 -18.66 4.20
N GLN A 152 9.22 -17.66 3.35
CA GLN A 152 9.90 -17.89 2.07
C GLN A 152 11.32 -18.45 2.24
N GLU A 153 12.12 -17.95 3.19
CA GLU A 153 13.44 -18.55 3.49
C GLU A 153 13.33 -20.00 3.94
N THR A 154 12.34 -20.30 4.80
CA THR A 154 12.12 -21.66 5.32
C THR A 154 11.73 -22.62 4.18
N ILE A 155 10.85 -22.18 3.28
CA ILE A 155 10.48 -22.94 2.07
C ILE A 155 11.68 -23.16 1.16
N LYS A 156 12.53 -22.14 0.93
CA LYS A 156 13.76 -22.25 0.12
C LYS A 156 14.75 -23.27 0.71
N LYS A 157 14.94 -23.27 2.05
CA LYS A 157 15.78 -24.25 2.75
C LYS A 157 15.26 -25.68 2.55
N LEU A 158 13.99 -25.93 2.86
CA LEU A 158 13.34 -27.24 2.67
C LEU A 158 13.41 -27.73 1.21
N HIS A 159 13.26 -26.84 0.23
CA HIS A 159 13.43 -27.20 -1.18
C HIS A 159 14.87 -27.64 -1.49
N SER A 160 15.88 -26.94 -0.95
CA SER A 160 17.29 -27.28 -1.13
C SER A 160 17.68 -28.60 -0.44
N GLU A 161 17.04 -28.94 0.67
CA GLU A 161 17.24 -30.19 1.40
C GLU A 161 16.59 -31.36 0.67
N ASN A 162 15.33 -31.21 0.23
CA ASN A 162 14.64 -32.19 -0.60
C ASN A 162 15.37 -32.50 -1.91
N ILE A 163 16.03 -31.50 -2.54
CA ILE A 163 16.86 -31.72 -3.73
C ILE A 163 18.06 -32.62 -3.39
N LYS A 164 18.82 -32.28 -2.34
CA LYS A 164 19.97 -33.08 -1.88
C LYS A 164 19.58 -34.50 -1.49
N GLU A 165 18.45 -34.68 -0.80
CA GLU A 165 17.97 -36.01 -0.42
C GLU A 165 17.60 -36.83 -1.66
N ASN A 166 16.95 -36.24 -2.66
CA ASN A 166 16.67 -36.92 -3.94
C ASN A 166 17.94 -37.26 -4.72
N GLU A 167 18.97 -36.39 -4.71
CA GLU A 167 20.27 -36.71 -5.31
C GLU A 167 20.96 -37.88 -4.60
N ILE A 168 20.98 -37.89 -3.26
CA ILE A 168 21.49 -39.01 -2.45
C ILE A 168 20.70 -40.29 -2.77
N GLN A 169 19.38 -40.23 -2.84
CA GLN A 169 18.52 -41.38 -3.16
C GLN A 169 18.82 -41.93 -4.57
N LYS A 170 19.00 -41.04 -5.55
CA LYS A 170 19.37 -41.39 -6.92
C LYS A 170 20.75 -42.06 -6.99
N SER A 171 21.77 -41.49 -6.35
CA SER A 171 23.11 -42.10 -6.28
C SER A 171 23.08 -43.46 -5.58
N LYS A 172 22.25 -43.64 -4.55
CA LYS A 172 22.07 -44.91 -3.84
C LYS A 172 21.44 -46.00 -4.74
N ILE A 173 20.47 -45.63 -5.58
CA ILE A 173 19.88 -46.52 -6.61
C ILE A 173 20.91 -46.85 -7.70
N GLU A 174 21.76 -45.90 -8.08
CA GLU A 174 22.81 -46.07 -9.09
C GLU A 174 23.93 -47.01 -8.61
N ILE A 175 24.36 -46.88 -7.36
CA ILE A 175 25.27 -47.82 -6.69
C ILE A 175 24.65 -49.23 -6.60
N GLN A 176 23.35 -49.34 -6.30
CA GLN A 176 22.64 -50.63 -6.30
C GLN A 176 22.60 -51.26 -7.69
N LYS A 177 22.31 -50.48 -8.75
CA LYS A 177 22.39 -50.96 -10.14
C LYS A 177 23.78 -51.46 -10.50
N ALA A 178 24.83 -50.70 -10.17
CA ALA A 178 26.22 -51.11 -10.39
C ALA A 178 26.54 -52.43 -9.66
N GLY A 179 26.09 -52.60 -8.41
CA GLY A 179 26.23 -53.84 -7.65
C GLY A 179 25.51 -55.04 -8.27
N VAL A 180 24.34 -54.84 -8.89
CA VAL A 180 23.64 -55.87 -9.67
C VAL A 180 24.38 -56.19 -10.97
N GLN A 181 24.88 -55.17 -11.68
CA GLN A 181 25.68 -55.31 -12.90
C GLN A 181 26.93 -56.16 -12.64
N ILE A 182 27.66 -55.88 -11.56
CA ILE A 182 28.86 -56.62 -11.14
C ILE A 182 28.53 -58.09 -10.83
N LYS A 183 27.40 -58.36 -10.15
CA LYS A 183 26.95 -59.73 -9.88
C LYS A 183 26.60 -60.50 -11.15
N LEU A 184 25.94 -59.86 -12.13
CA LEU A 184 25.68 -60.44 -13.44
C LEU A 184 26.97 -60.79 -14.18
N GLU A 185 27.95 -59.89 -14.19
CA GLU A 185 29.26 -60.13 -14.83
C GLU A 185 30.05 -61.26 -14.13
N GLN A 186 29.90 -61.40 -12.81
CA GLN A 186 30.46 -62.51 -12.02
C GLN A 186 29.72 -63.85 -12.20
N ILE A 187 28.45 -63.84 -12.61
CA ILE A 187 27.71 -65.03 -13.05
C ILE A 187 28.23 -65.43 -14.44
N ARG A 188 28.19 -64.50 -15.40
CA ARG A 188 28.64 -64.72 -16.79
C ARG A 188 30.08 -65.26 -16.90
N LYS A 189 31.00 -64.77 -16.04
CA LYS A 189 32.38 -65.29 -15.96
C LYS A 189 32.49 -66.71 -15.41
N ARG A 190 31.57 -67.14 -14.52
CA ARG A 190 31.50 -68.53 -14.05
C ARG A 190 30.89 -69.43 -15.12
N ASP A 191 29.85 -68.98 -15.81
CA ASP A 191 29.20 -69.77 -16.87
C ASP A 191 30.19 -70.08 -18.00
N LEU A 192 30.93 -69.07 -18.49
CA LEU A 192 32.04 -69.25 -19.44
C LEU A 192 33.13 -70.22 -18.95
N GLN A 193 33.37 -70.27 -17.64
CA GLN A 193 34.35 -71.18 -17.03
C GLN A 193 33.81 -72.61 -16.86
N VAL A 194 32.49 -72.78 -16.75
CA VAL A 194 31.80 -74.08 -16.82
C VAL A 194 31.80 -74.60 -18.27
N ASP A 195 31.46 -73.77 -19.25
CA ASP A 195 31.51 -74.11 -20.68
C ASP A 195 32.90 -74.60 -21.10
N GLN A 196 33.96 -73.89 -20.68
CA GLN A 196 35.33 -74.29 -20.97
C GLN A 196 35.67 -75.66 -20.34
N ARG A 197 35.29 -75.90 -19.07
CA ARG A 197 35.47 -77.21 -18.42
C ARG A 197 34.70 -78.32 -19.13
N GLN A 198 33.48 -78.05 -19.58
CA GLN A 198 32.65 -79.01 -20.32
C GLN A 198 33.31 -79.39 -21.66
N LYS A 199 33.91 -78.41 -22.34
CA LYS A 199 34.67 -78.59 -23.58
C LYS A 199 35.96 -79.39 -23.35
N ASP A 200 36.69 -79.11 -22.27
CA ASP A 200 37.89 -79.86 -21.88
C ASP A 200 37.56 -81.32 -21.54
N ILE A 201 36.45 -81.57 -20.85
CA ILE A 201 35.93 -82.93 -20.57
C ILE A 201 35.58 -83.64 -21.88
N SER A 202 34.88 -82.97 -22.80
CA SER A 202 34.50 -83.54 -24.10
C SER A 202 35.72 -83.97 -24.92
N LEU A 203 36.78 -83.14 -24.94
CA LEU A 203 38.05 -83.48 -25.58
C LEU A 203 38.73 -84.69 -24.94
N LYS A 204 38.67 -84.81 -23.61
CA LYS A 204 39.25 -85.94 -22.85
C LYS A 204 38.53 -87.26 -23.09
N VAL A 205 37.20 -87.22 -23.21
CA VAL A 205 36.39 -88.39 -23.61
C VAL A 205 36.76 -88.80 -25.04
N LEU A 206 36.91 -87.83 -25.95
CA LEU A 206 37.30 -88.08 -27.35
C LEU A 206 38.69 -88.73 -27.47
N SER A 207 39.66 -88.37 -26.63
CA SER A 207 40.97 -89.06 -26.62
C SER A 207 40.84 -90.49 -26.09
N GLN A 208 40.18 -90.70 -24.95
CA GLN A 208 39.95 -92.04 -24.39
C GLN A 208 39.22 -92.97 -25.36
N GLN A 209 38.28 -92.43 -26.15
CA GLN A 209 37.52 -93.20 -27.14
C GLN A 209 38.36 -93.56 -28.37
N LYS A 210 39.37 -92.75 -28.71
CA LYS A 210 40.43 -93.11 -29.68
C LYS A 210 41.33 -94.22 -29.13
N ASP A 211 41.76 -94.12 -27.87
CA ASP A 211 42.62 -95.12 -27.21
C ASP A 211 41.91 -96.49 -27.14
N ILE A 212 40.62 -96.51 -26.79
CA ILE A 212 39.76 -97.71 -26.82
C ILE A 212 39.66 -98.29 -28.25
N SER A 213 39.50 -97.43 -29.26
CA SER A 213 39.44 -97.87 -30.67
C SER A 213 40.76 -98.49 -31.14
N GLN A 214 41.90 -98.03 -30.59
CA GLN A 214 43.21 -98.58 -30.89
C GLN A 214 43.42 -99.95 -30.22
N LEU A 215 43.09 -100.08 -28.93
CA LEU A 215 43.08 -101.36 -28.21
C LEU A 215 42.17 -102.40 -28.88
N GLN A 216 41.01 -102.00 -29.42
CA GLN A 216 40.12 -102.89 -30.18
C GLN A 216 40.73 -103.41 -31.50
N ASN A 217 41.69 -102.69 -32.09
CA ASN A 217 42.42 -103.17 -33.28
C ASN A 217 43.61 -104.06 -32.87
N GLU A 218 44.29 -103.75 -31.78
CA GLU A 218 45.35 -104.60 -31.19
C GLU A 218 44.79 -105.96 -30.71
N MET A 219 43.57 -105.98 -30.14
CA MET A 219 42.82 -107.21 -29.84
C MET A 219 42.52 -108.03 -31.10
N LYS A 220 42.10 -107.41 -32.21
CA LYS A 220 41.85 -108.13 -33.47
C LYS A 220 43.14 -108.68 -34.09
N SER A 221 44.26 -107.99 -33.91
CA SER A 221 45.58 -108.47 -34.36
C SER A 221 45.99 -109.72 -33.59
N THR A 222 45.91 -109.68 -32.25
CA THR A 222 46.24 -110.83 -31.39
C THR A 222 45.24 -111.98 -31.54
N GLU A 223 43.96 -111.72 -31.83
CA GLU A 223 42.99 -112.77 -32.20
C GLU A 223 43.35 -113.49 -33.52
N MET A 224 43.98 -112.79 -34.48
CA MET A 224 44.51 -113.42 -35.69
C MET A 224 45.81 -114.19 -35.43
N GLU A 225 46.69 -113.72 -34.54
CA GLU A 225 47.88 -114.48 -34.11
C GLU A 225 47.50 -115.78 -33.38
N ILE A 226 46.48 -115.74 -32.50
CA ILE A 226 45.95 -116.95 -31.84
C ILE A 226 45.42 -117.94 -32.88
N LYS A 227 44.64 -117.48 -33.86
CA LYS A 227 44.16 -118.34 -34.96
C LYS A 227 45.29 -118.88 -35.85
N SER A 228 46.42 -118.18 -35.94
CA SER A 228 47.62 -118.70 -36.60
C SER A 228 48.25 -119.83 -35.78
N THR A 229 48.43 -119.64 -34.47
CA THR A 229 49.05 -120.65 -33.60
C THR A 229 48.16 -121.87 -33.37
N GLU A 230 46.83 -121.74 -33.41
CA GLU A 230 45.91 -122.89 -33.42
C GLU A 230 46.08 -123.77 -34.67
N MET A 231 46.35 -123.18 -35.84
CA MET A 231 46.69 -123.93 -37.05
C MET A 231 48.06 -124.61 -36.93
N GLU A 232 49.05 -123.97 -36.31
CA GLU A 232 50.37 -124.56 -36.08
C GLU A 232 50.30 -125.75 -35.10
N ILE A 233 49.56 -125.63 -34.00
CA ILE A 233 49.32 -126.74 -33.04
C ILE A 233 48.66 -127.93 -33.76
N THR A 234 47.65 -127.67 -34.58
CA THR A 234 46.97 -128.70 -35.41
C THR A 234 47.92 -129.36 -36.43
N SER A 235 49.08 -128.74 -36.72
CA SER A 235 50.13 -129.28 -37.59
C SER A 235 51.26 -130.01 -36.84
N HIS A 236 51.31 -129.95 -35.51
CA HIS A 236 52.44 -130.46 -34.71
C HIS A 236 52.10 -131.64 -33.77
N GLU A 237 50.83 -132.03 -33.62
CA GLU A 237 50.45 -133.30 -32.97
C GLU A 237 50.70 -134.56 -33.85
N LYS A 238 51.49 -134.46 -34.91
CA LYS A 238 51.93 -135.59 -35.74
C LYS A 238 53.45 -135.71 -35.82
N VAL A 239 53.93 -136.87 -35.38
CA VAL A 239 55.31 -137.38 -35.51
C VAL A 239 56.36 -136.68 -34.63
N PHE A 240 56.45 -137.07 -33.34
CA PHE A 240 57.75 -137.45 -32.72
C PHE A 240 57.64 -138.19 -31.36
N ALA A 241 57.05 -139.40 -31.30
CA ALA A 241 57.09 -140.25 -30.09
C ALA A 241 56.95 -141.77 -30.32
N GLU A 242 57.30 -142.32 -31.48
CA GLU A 242 57.31 -143.78 -31.69
C GLU A 242 58.71 -144.37 -31.45
N LYS A 243 58.96 -144.89 -30.23
CA LYS A 243 59.81 -146.07 -29.93
C LYS A 243 60.06 -146.29 -28.42
N GLU A 244 59.11 -146.91 -27.72
CA GLU A 244 59.45 -148.12 -26.96
C GLU A 244 58.27 -149.11 -26.84
N LYS A 245 58.58 -150.38 -27.13
CA LYS A 245 57.90 -151.68 -26.88
C LYS A 245 56.69 -151.63 -25.92
N LEU A 246 55.57 -152.35 -26.12
CA LEU A 246 55.15 -153.47 -27.02
C LEU A 246 53.58 -153.50 -27.00
N SER A 247 52.76 -154.32 -27.69
CA SER A 247 52.91 -155.53 -28.53
C SER A 247 51.63 -155.78 -29.37
N ASN A 248 51.64 -156.84 -30.20
CA ASN A 248 50.49 -157.58 -30.78
C ASN A 248 49.52 -156.84 -31.76
N GLN A 249 49.26 -157.29 -33.00
CA GLN A 249 50.13 -157.81 -34.08
C GLN A 249 49.36 -157.81 -35.42
N GLN A 250 49.71 -156.90 -36.35
CA GLN A 250 49.74 -157.08 -37.84
C GLN A 250 48.43 -157.38 -38.62
N GLN A 251 48.26 -157.07 -39.93
CA GLN A 251 48.97 -156.19 -40.89
C GLN A 251 48.12 -155.96 -42.16
N GLU A 252 48.48 -154.95 -42.96
CA GLU A 252 48.25 -154.91 -44.41
C GLU A 252 49.43 -154.16 -45.09
N THR A 253 49.88 -154.54 -46.30
CA THR A 253 50.28 -153.64 -47.44
C THR A 253 51.04 -154.32 -48.63
N ILE A 254 50.53 -154.09 -49.85
CA ILE A 254 51.24 -153.73 -51.12
C ILE A 254 52.34 -154.65 -51.74
N LYS A 255 52.11 -155.19 -52.96
CA LYS A 255 52.84 -154.81 -54.22
C LYS A 255 52.31 -155.42 -55.55
N LYS A 256 52.20 -154.51 -56.55
CA LYS A 256 52.11 -154.57 -58.03
C LYS A 256 52.24 -155.90 -58.86
N LEU A 257 51.26 -156.06 -59.76
CA LEU A 257 51.31 -156.20 -61.25
C LEU A 257 51.88 -157.45 -62.00
N HIS A 258 51.10 -157.84 -63.02
CA HIS A 258 51.39 -158.48 -64.32
C HIS A 258 51.82 -159.97 -64.45
N SER A 259 50.90 -160.75 -65.06
CA SER A 259 51.04 -161.70 -66.21
C SER A 259 52.46 -162.07 -66.70
N GLU A 260 52.74 -163.32 -67.12
CA GLU A 260 51.83 -164.29 -67.80
C GLU A 260 52.30 -165.77 -67.72
N ASN A 261 51.37 -166.71 -68.02
CA ASN A 261 51.55 -168.04 -68.63
C ASN A 261 52.19 -169.26 -67.86
N ASN A 262 51.49 -170.42 -67.96
CA ASN A 262 51.97 -171.83 -68.06
C ASN A 262 53.11 -172.37 -67.14
N ASN A 263 53.03 -173.50 -66.40
CA ASN A 263 52.31 -174.77 -66.64
C ASN A 263 52.48 -175.80 -65.46
N THR A 264 51.67 -176.89 -65.47
CA THR A 264 51.92 -178.25 -64.92
C THR A 264 52.37 -178.53 -63.45
N ASN A 265 51.41 -179.03 -62.64
CA ASN A 265 51.26 -180.47 -62.31
C ASN A 265 52.44 -181.26 -61.68
N SER A 266 52.31 -181.78 -60.43
CA SER A 266 51.82 -183.18 -60.19
C SER A 266 52.11 -183.78 -58.79
N LYS A 267 51.30 -184.81 -58.41
CA LYS A 267 51.57 -185.92 -57.44
C LYS A 267 51.59 -185.60 -55.92
N LEU A 268 51.25 -186.53 -54.99
CA LEU A 268 50.42 -187.77 -54.98
C LEU A 268 50.26 -188.28 -53.51
N ASN A 269 49.15 -188.98 -53.19
CA ASN A 269 49.02 -190.01 -52.11
C ASN A 269 49.19 -189.55 -50.62
N LYS A 270 48.76 -190.27 -49.56
CA LYS A 270 47.91 -191.48 -49.34
C LYS A 270 47.33 -191.40 -47.89
N ILE A 271 46.01 -191.53 -47.66
CA ILE A 271 45.22 -192.74 -47.28
C ILE A 271 45.28 -193.20 -45.80
N SER A 272 44.10 -193.63 -45.29
CA SER A 272 43.81 -194.42 -44.05
C SER A 272 43.76 -193.66 -42.70
N LYS A 273 42.88 -194.02 -41.74
CA LYS A 273 41.81 -195.06 -41.73
C LYS A 273 40.71 -194.78 -40.70
N ASN A 274 39.50 -195.26 -41.02
CA ASN A 274 38.43 -195.91 -40.21
C ASN A 274 38.22 -195.66 -38.69
N VAL A 275 37.04 -195.96 -38.09
CA VAL A 275 35.59 -196.03 -38.46
C VAL A 275 34.81 -196.50 -37.21
N VAL A 276 33.48 -196.28 -37.10
CA VAL A 276 32.56 -196.93 -36.08
C VAL A 276 32.79 -196.49 -34.60
N GLU A 277 31.78 -196.22 -33.75
CA GLU A 277 30.31 -196.06 -33.88
C GLU A 277 29.69 -195.54 -32.55
N LEU A 278 28.34 -195.46 -32.50
CA LEU A 278 27.46 -195.58 -31.32
C LEU A 278 27.45 -194.51 -30.19
N LYS A 279 26.43 -193.65 -30.32
CA LYS A 279 25.35 -193.37 -29.33
C LYS A 279 25.59 -192.64 -27.99
N ASN A 280 24.71 -191.64 -27.84
CA ASN A 280 24.03 -191.13 -26.63
C ASN A 280 24.60 -189.87 -25.94
N GLU A 281 23.64 -189.14 -25.36
CA GLU A 281 23.75 -188.02 -24.41
C GLU A 281 24.29 -186.66 -24.93
N THR A 282 23.90 -185.50 -24.36
CA THR A 282 22.66 -185.12 -23.66
C THR A 282 22.49 -183.59 -23.75
N ILE A 283 21.24 -183.12 -23.70
CA ILE A 283 20.71 -181.76 -23.51
C ILE A 283 21.72 -180.73 -22.91
N LEU A 284 22.07 -179.64 -23.64
CA LEU A 284 22.20 -178.28 -23.04
C LEU A 284 22.42 -177.07 -23.99
N GLN A 285 23.06 -177.20 -25.17
CA GLN A 285 23.75 -176.04 -25.78
C GLN A 285 23.01 -175.18 -26.85
N THR A 286 21.82 -175.54 -27.31
CA THR A 286 21.18 -174.89 -28.50
C THR A 286 20.61 -173.48 -28.26
N ILE A 287 20.71 -172.91 -27.05
CA ILE A 287 19.99 -171.68 -26.66
C ILE A 287 20.66 -170.37 -27.14
N LYS A 288 21.99 -170.33 -27.32
CA LYS A 288 22.77 -169.07 -27.41
C LYS A 288 23.04 -168.51 -28.81
N ARG A 289 22.12 -168.63 -29.79
CA ARG A 289 22.37 -168.11 -31.16
C ARG A 289 21.36 -167.10 -31.74
N ASN A 290 20.24 -166.82 -31.06
CA ASN A 290 19.17 -165.99 -31.64
C ASN A 290 19.15 -164.52 -31.18
N GLU A 291 19.75 -164.17 -30.03
CA GLU A 291 19.67 -162.82 -29.44
C GLU A 291 20.45 -161.75 -30.24
N ALA A 292 21.47 -162.14 -31.00
CA ALA A 292 22.41 -161.20 -31.63
C ALA A 292 21.82 -160.35 -32.78
N ILE A 293 20.69 -160.76 -33.37
CA ILE A 293 20.18 -160.18 -34.63
C ILE A 293 19.20 -159.00 -34.42
N GLU A 294 18.59 -158.85 -33.23
CA GLU A 294 17.66 -157.74 -32.96
C GLU A 294 18.37 -156.43 -32.59
N VAL A 295 19.45 -156.49 -31.82
CA VAL A 295 20.13 -155.32 -31.23
C VAL A 295 20.58 -154.30 -32.30
N GLU A 296 21.13 -154.79 -33.42
CA GLU A 296 21.65 -153.94 -34.51
C GLU A 296 20.53 -153.22 -35.30
N LYS A 297 19.36 -153.86 -35.43
CA LYS A 297 18.16 -153.24 -36.04
C LYS A 297 17.56 -152.13 -35.17
N ILE A 298 17.70 -152.20 -33.86
CA ILE A 298 17.22 -151.17 -32.93
C ILE A 298 18.14 -149.94 -32.99
N LYS A 299 19.47 -150.14 -32.93
CA LYS A 299 20.47 -149.06 -32.85
C LYS A 299 20.42 -148.11 -34.06
N SER A 300 20.25 -148.65 -35.27
CA SER A 300 20.19 -147.86 -36.52
C SER A 300 18.92 -147.01 -36.70
N LYS A 301 17.81 -147.35 -36.01
CA LYS A 301 16.59 -146.52 -35.99
C LYS A 301 16.71 -145.31 -35.06
N LEU A 302 17.28 -145.51 -33.87
CA LEU A 302 17.35 -144.49 -32.83
C LEU A 302 18.15 -143.26 -33.27
N GLU A 303 19.28 -143.45 -33.96
CA GLU A 303 20.16 -142.35 -34.34
C GLU A 303 19.56 -141.45 -35.43
N LYS A 304 18.82 -142.03 -36.39
CA LYS A 304 18.06 -141.26 -37.40
C LYS A 304 16.94 -140.42 -36.77
N GLN A 305 16.39 -140.84 -35.64
CA GLN A 305 15.31 -140.12 -34.95
C GLN A 305 15.82 -138.88 -34.20
N LYS A 306 17.03 -138.95 -33.60
CA LYS A 306 17.65 -137.80 -32.91
C LYS A 306 17.94 -136.62 -33.85
N VAL A 307 18.54 -136.89 -35.01
CA VAL A 307 18.95 -135.83 -35.97
C VAL A 307 17.75 -134.99 -36.44
N ILE A 308 16.58 -135.62 -36.61
CA ILE A 308 15.35 -134.95 -37.02
C ILE A 308 14.83 -134.03 -35.90
N GLN A 309 14.80 -134.50 -34.64
CA GLN A 309 14.38 -133.67 -33.51
C GLN A 309 15.28 -132.44 -33.29
N VAL A 310 16.60 -132.55 -33.51
CA VAL A 310 17.52 -131.43 -33.33
C VAL A 310 17.24 -130.32 -34.36
N ARG A 311 17.10 -130.67 -35.64
CA ARG A 311 16.73 -129.68 -36.69
C ARG A 311 15.40 -129.00 -36.39
N GLN A 312 14.36 -129.77 -36.07
CA GLN A 312 13.03 -129.21 -35.76
C GLN A 312 13.08 -128.23 -34.59
N LYS A 313 13.83 -128.51 -33.52
CA LYS A 313 14.02 -127.55 -32.42
C LYS A 313 14.78 -126.29 -32.86
N GLN A 314 15.79 -126.44 -33.71
CA GLN A 314 16.62 -125.32 -34.18
C GLN A 314 15.84 -124.36 -35.08
N ASP A 315 14.97 -124.86 -35.96
CA ASP A 315 14.10 -124.05 -36.82
C ASP A 315 12.99 -123.34 -36.02
N THR A 316 12.43 -123.97 -34.98
CA THR A 316 11.48 -123.32 -34.06
C THR A 316 12.14 -122.17 -33.30
N VAL A 317 13.31 -122.40 -32.67
CA VAL A 317 14.03 -121.34 -31.95
C VAL A 317 14.39 -120.19 -32.88
N LYS A 318 14.82 -120.47 -34.12
CA LYS A 318 15.15 -119.42 -35.09
C LYS A 318 13.92 -118.58 -35.48
N THR A 319 12.75 -119.18 -35.61
CA THR A 319 11.50 -118.45 -35.92
C THR A 319 10.93 -117.70 -34.71
N GLU A 320 11.16 -118.16 -33.48
CA GLU A 320 10.84 -117.40 -32.26
C GLU A 320 11.77 -116.19 -32.05
N VAL A 321 13.08 -116.35 -32.31
CA VAL A 321 14.03 -115.22 -32.28
C VAL A 321 13.62 -114.14 -33.28
N SER A 322 13.36 -114.50 -34.56
CA SER A 322 12.95 -113.51 -35.56
C SER A 322 11.59 -112.84 -35.27
N LYS A 323 10.64 -113.54 -34.61
CA LYS A 323 9.43 -112.89 -34.08
C LYS A 323 9.76 -111.87 -32.99
N THR A 324 10.66 -112.23 -32.07
CA THR A 324 11.06 -111.38 -30.94
C THR A 324 11.79 -110.13 -31.42
N GLU A 325 12.70 -110.26 -32.39
CA GLU A 325 13.37 -109.14 -33.05
C GLU A 325 12.38 -108.18 -33.73
N LEU A 326 11.39 -108.71 -34.46
CA LEU A 326 10.33 -107.89 -35.07
C LEU A 326 9.49 -107.15 -34.02
N SER A 327 9.12 -107.79 -32.91
CA SER A 327 8.40 -107.13 -31.81
C SER A 327 9.24 -106.05 -31.12
N ILE A 328 10.55 -106.27 -30.94
CA ILE A 328 11.47 -105.25 -30.40
C ILE A 328 11.54 -104.04 -31.34
N ILE A 329 11.64 -104.25 -32.66
CA ILE A 329 11.65 -103.17 -33.67
C ILE A 329 10.31 -102.40 -33.68
N GLN A 330 9.18 -103.08 -33.50
CA GLN A 330 7.87 -102.43 -33.36
C GLN A 330 7.81 -101.54 -32.10
N ILE A 331 8.21 -102.07 -30.94
CA ILE A 331 8.23 -101.34 -29.66
C ILE A 331 9.18 -100.13 -29.73
N GLN A 332 10.36 -100.27 -30.34
CA GLN A 332 11.30 -99.16 -30.52
C GLN A 332 10.73 -98.04 -31.41
N ASN A 333 10.00 -98.39 -32.47
CA ASN A 333 9.33 -97.40 -33.31
C ASN A 333 8.17 -96.71 -32.58
N GLU A 334 7.36 -97.44 -31.80
CA GLU A 334 6.33 -96.82 -30.95
C GLU A 334 6.90 -95.85 -29.91
N ILE A 335 7.98 -96.22 -29.22
CA ILE A 335 8.67 -95.34 -28.27
C ILE A 335 9.19 -94.08 -28.98
N LYS A 336 9.76 -94.23 -30.18
CA LYS A 336 10.26 -93.10 -30.98
C LYS A 336 9.13 -92.14 -31.40
N ILE A 337 7.97 -92.67 -31.79
CA ILE A 337 6.79 -91.88 -32.12
C ILE A 337 6.27 -91.14 -30.86
N LYS A 338 6.02 -91.86 -29.76
CA LYS A 338 5.50 -91.29 -28.51
C LYS A 338 6.44 -90.23 -27.91
N ASN A 339 7.75 -90.42 -28.00
CA ASN A 339 8.71 -89.38 -27.58
C ASN A 339 8.60 -88.12 -28.46
N SER A 340 8.39 -88.24 -29.77
CA SER A 340 8.17 -87.09 -30.65
C SER A 340 6.84 -86.37 -30.39
N GLU A 341 5.80 -87.11 -29.99
CA GLU A 341 4.51 -86.56 -29.55
C GLU A 341 4.67 -85.79 -28.23
N ILE A 342 5.37 -86.35 -27.23
CA ILE A 342 5.67 -85.68 -25.95
C ILE A 342 6.42 -84.37 -26.18
N THR A 343 7.50 -84.37 -26.98
CA THR A 343 8.24 -83.14 -27.34
C THR A 343 7.41 -82.14 -28.15
N SER A 344 6.30 -82.56 -28.77
CA SER A 344 5.32 -81.66 -29.39
C SER A 344 4.39 -81.05 -28.33
N TYR A 345 3.84 -81.85 -27.42
CA TYR A 345 2.98 -81.39 -26.33
C TYR A 345 3.69 -80.44 -25.36
N GLU A 346 4.96 -80.69 -25.03
CA GLU A 346 5.79 -79.78 -24.21
C GLU A 346 5.91 -78.38 -24.85
N LYS A 347 6.10 -78.31 -26.18
CA LYS A 347 6.14 -77.02 -26.91
C LYS A 347 4.80 -76.31 -26.92
N VAL A 348 3.69 -77.05 -27.05
CA VAL A 348 2.33 -76.47 -26.98
C VAL A 348 2.04 -75.93 -25.57
N LEU A 349 2.49 -76.62 -24.52
CA LEU A 349 2.31 -76.19 -23.13
C LEU A 349 3.05 -74.87 -22.85
N ILE A 350 4.32 -74.77 -23.27
CA ILE A 350 5.12 -73.54 -23.18
C ILE A 350 4.47 -72.38 -23.96
N GLN A 351 3.88 -72.67 -25.14
CA GLN A 351 3.14 -71.67 -25.91
C GLN A 351 1.86 -71.20 -25.20
N GLN A 352 1.17 -72.06 -24.46
CA GLN A 352 -0.01 -71.69 -23.68
C GLN A 352 0.35 -70.83 -22.46
N GLU A 353 1.47 -71.10 -21.80
CA GLU A 353 1.99 -70.30 -20.68
C GLU A 353 2.32 -68.87 -21.13
N ILE A 354 3.09 -68.72 -22.22
CA ILE A 354 3.37 -67.43 -22.85
C ILE A 354 2.08 -66.68 -23.26
N LEU A 355 1.07 -67.41 -23.75
CA LEU A 355 -0.22 -66.81 -24.12
C LEU A 355 -1.02 -66.31 -22.90
N SER A 356 -0.77 -66.86 -21.71
CA SER A 356 -1.37 -66.38 -20.45
C SER A 356 -0.72 -65.07 -20.00
N ASP A 357 0.62 -65.01 -19.98
CA ASP A 357 1.38 -63.80 -19.63
C ASP A 357 1.06 -62.63 -20.57
N LEU A 358 0.86 -62.89 -21.87
CA LEU A 358 0.46 -61.86 -22.83
C LEU A 358 -0.94 -61.30 -22.53
N LYS A 359 -1.90 -62.16 -22.12
CA LYS A 359 -3.26 -61.72 -21.71
C LYS A 359 -3.26 -60.95 -20.39
N GLU A 360 -2.44 -61.36 -19.43
CA GLU A 360 -2.26 -60.65 -18.16
C GLU A 360 -1.68 -59.24 -18.40
N ASN A 361 -0.70 -59.13 -19.31
CA ASN A 361 -0.15 -57.84 -19.74
C ASN A 361 -1.15 -56.99 -20.52
N GLU A 362 -1.90 -57.56 -21.48
CA GLU A 362 -2.94 -56.85 -22.24
C GLU A 362 -4.01 -56.24 -21.31
N LYS A 363 -4.47 -57.02 -20.34
CA LYS A 363 -5.44 -56.60 -19.32
C LYS A 363 -4.89 -55.47 -18.45
N ASN A 364 -3.65 -55.58 -17.98
CA ASN A 364 -2.99 -54.52 -17.21
C ASN A 364 -2.78 -53.24 -18.05
N LEU A 365 -2.41 -53.36 -19.33
CA LEU A 365 -2.23 -52.23 -20.24
C LEU A 365 -3.57 -51.51 -20.50
N ASN A 366 -4.66 -52.25 -20.72
CA ASN A 366 -6.00 -51.70 -20.86
C ASN A 366 -6.48 -50.98 -19.58
N ILE A 367 -6.19 -51.51 -18.40
CA ILE A 367 -6.48 -50.83 -17.11
C ILE A 367 -5.72 -49.50 -17.02
N GLN A 368 -4.42 -49.48 -17.34
CA GLN A 368 -3.64 -48.23 -17.36
C GLN A 368 -4.15 -47.24 -18.41
N LEU A 369 -4.58 -47.72 -19.59
CA LEU A 369 -5.12 -46.89 -20.67
C LEU A 369 -6.44 -46.24 -20.24
N HIS A 370 -7.35 -47.00 -19.64
CA HIS A 370 -8.62 -46.49 -19.11
C HIS A 370 -8.42 -45.49 -17.96
N GLN A 371 -7.44 -45.72 -17.08
CA GLN A 371 -7.04 -44.74 -16.06
C GLN A 371 -6.47 -43.45 -16.68
N LYS A 372 -5.70 -43.54 -17.76
CA LYS A 372 -5.19 -42.37 -18.49
C LYS A 372 -6.31 -41.59 -19.17
N TYR A 373 -7.29 -42.25 -19.80
CA TYR A 373 -8.46 -41.58 -20.37
C TYR A 373 -9.28 -40.85 -19.30
N LYS A 374 -9.63 -41.51 -18.18
CA LYS A 374 -10.33 -40.84 -17.06
C LYS A 374 -9.59 -39.63 -16.52
N LYS A 375 -8.25 -39.68 -16.45
CA LYS A 375 -7.42 -38.50 -16.08
C LYS A 375 -7.43 -37.42 -17.16
N LEU A 376 -7.36 -37.78 -18.43
CA LEU A 376 -7.43 -36.83 -19.55
C LEU A 376 -8.78 -36.11 -19.59
N ASP A 377 -9.88 -36.82 -19.40
CA ASP A 377 -11.23 -36.26 -19.40
C ASP A 377 -11.43 -35.35 -18.17
N SER A 378 -10.91 -35.73 -17.00
CA SER A 378 -10.86 -34.85 -15.82
C SER A 378 -10.00 -33.59 -16.04
N ILE A 379 -8.95 -33.64 -16.86
CA ILE A 379 -8.11 -32.49 -17.19
C ILE A 379 -8.77 -31.58 -18.24
N LYS A 380 -9.48 -32.16 -19.21
CA LYS A 380 -10.29 -31.41 -20.20
C LYS A 380 -11.50 -30.75 -19.55
N SER A 381 -12.14 -31.42 -18.60
CA SER A 381 -13.31 -30.94 -17.84
C SER A 381 -12.94 -29.94 -16.73
N ASN A 382 -11.83 -29.20 -16.87
CA ASN A 382 -11.39 -28.15 -15.95
C ASN A 382 -12.20 -26.84 -16.12
N HIS A 383 -13.54 -26.96 -16.14
CA HIS A 383 -14.48 -25.84 -16.23
C HIS A 383 -14.24 -24.79 -15.13
N ILE A 384 -13.73 -25.22 -13.97
CA ILE A 384 -13.27 -24.38 -12.86
C ILE A 384 -12.28 -23.30 -13.33
N ILE A 385 -11.41 -23.57 -14.31
CA ILE A 385 -10.44 -22.59 -14.83
C ILE A 385 -11.16 -21.54 -15.69
N GLU A 386 -12.17 -21.93 -16.46
CA GLU A 386 -12.98 -21.03 -17.28
C GLU A 386 -13.86 -20.14 -16.39
N GLU A 387 -14.58 -20.72 -15.42
CA GLU A 387 -15.36 -19.97 -14.42
C GLU A 387 -14.49 -18.97 -13.66
N LYS A 388 -13.29 -19.39 -13.22
CA LYS A 388 -12.32 -18.49 -12.55
C LYS A 388 -11.85 -17.36 -13.45
N ASN A 389 -11.63 -17.64 -14.74
CA ASN A 389 -11.22 -16.64 -15.70
C ASN A 389 -12.34 -15.61 -15.97
N ASP A 390 -13.60 -16.05 -16.07
CA ASP A 390 -14.74 -15.14 -16.25
C ASP A 390 -15.09 -14.36 -14.97
N GLU A 391 -14.92 -14.96 -13.78
CA GLU A 391 -14.99 -14.28 -12.48
C GLU A 391 -13.96 -13.12 -12.42
N VAL A 392 -12.71 -13.40 -12.80
CA VAL A 392 -11.62 -12.42 -12.85
C VAL A 392 -11.84 -11.37 -13.94
N SER A 393 -12.24 -11.75 -15.15
CA SER A 393 -12.59 -10.86 -16.27
C SER A 393 -13.69 -9.87 -15.88
N SER A 394 -14.72 -10.36 -15.16
CA SER A 394 -15.82 -9.53 -14.65
C SER A 394 -15.35 -8.56 -13.56
N LYS A 395 -14.50 -9.02 -12.63
CA LYS A 395 -13.87 -8.17 -11.61
C LYS A 395 -12.97 -7.08 -12.23
N ILE A 396 -12.20 -7.42 -13.27
CA ILE A 396 -11.36 -6.46 -14.02
C ILE A 396 -12.22 -5.41 -14.72
N LYS A 397 -13.30 -5.80 -15.40
CA LYS A 397 -14.24 -4.86 -16.05
C LYS A 397 -14.86 -3.89 -15.02
N LEU A 398 -15.24 -4.38 -13.84
CA LEU A 398 -15.81 -3.55 -12.78
C LEU A 398 -14.77 -2.62 -12.14
N LYS A 399 -13.55 -3.10 -11.90
CA LYS A 399 -12.43 -2.27 -11.40
C LYS A 399 -12.01 -1.20 -12.40
N LYS A 400 -12.02 -1.49 -13.72
CA LYS A 400 -11.74 -0.49 -14.76
C LYS A 400 -12.73 0.66 -14.72
N LYS A 401 -14.04 0.37 -14.66
CA LYS A 401 -15.09 1.41 -14.47
C LYS A 401 -14.90 2.26 -13.21
N GLN A 402 -14.39 1.67 -12.11
CA GLN A 402 -14.07 2.43 -10.89
C GLN A 402 -12.88 3.39 -11.11
N ILE A 403 -11.83 2.94 -11.81
CA ILE A 403 -10.68 3.78 -12.19
C ILE A 403 -11.11 4.91 -13.14
N ASP A 404 -11.92 4.61 -14.15
CA ASP A 404 -12.41 5.60 -15.11
C ASP A 404 -13.21 6.72 -14.41
N LYS A 405 -14.00 6.39 -13.38
CA LYS A 405 -14.71 7.38 -12.53
C LYS A 405 -13.76 8.23 -11.69
N LEU A 406 -12.76 7.61 -11.04
CA LEU A 406 -11.76 8.33 -10.23
C LEU A 406 -10.92 9.28 -11.08
N LEU A 407 -10.60 8.91 -12.32
CA LEU A 407 -9.89 9.79 -13.27
C LEU A 407 -10.73 10.99 -13.71
N PHE A 408 -12.05 10.84 -13.82
CA PHE A 408 -12.97 11.95 -14.07
C PHE A 408 -13.02 12.91 -12.86
N GLU A 409 -13.20 12.37 -11.65
CA GLU A 409 -13.24 13.15 -10.40
C GLU A 409 -11.93 13.91 -10.16
N GLN A 410 -10.78 13.28 -10.41
CA GLN A 410 -9.46 13.95 -10.36
C GLN A 410 -9.36 15.13 -11.34
N LYS A 411 -9.99 15.04 -12.52
CA LYS A 411 -9.99 16.13 -13.51
C LYS A 411 -10.85 17.30 -13.03
N GLU A 412 -12.04 17.05 -12.49
CA GLU A 412 -12.90 18.10 -11.93
C GLU A 412 -12.23 18.81 -10.75
N ILE A 413 -11.59 18.05 -9.85
CA ILE A 413 -10.78 18.61 -8.75
C ILE A 413 -9.64 19.48 -9.29
N LEU A 414 -8.92 19.02 -10.31
CA LEU A 414 -7.80 19.77 -10.91
C LEU A 414 -8.26 21.07 -11.59
N ASP A 415 -9.42 21.08 -12.25
CA ASP A 415 -9.98 22.29 -12.87
C ASP A 415 -10.56 23.25 -11.80
N GLY A 416 -11.13 22.73 -10.70
CA GLY A 416 -11.50 23.52 -9.52
C GLY A 416 -10.30 24.19 -8.86
N ILE A 417 -9.18 23.48 -8.68
CA ILE A 417 -7.92 24.04 -8.15
C ILE A 417 -7.40 25.19 -9.03
N LYS A 418 -7.51 25.08 -10.37
CA LYS A 418 -7.15 26.17 -11.29
C LYS A 418 -8.05 27.39 -11.13
N GLN A 419 -9.33 27.20 -10.85
CA GLN A 419 -10.27 28.31 -10.61
C GLN A 419 -9.95 29.00 -9.27
N ILE A 420 -9.77 28.23 -8.19
CA ILE A 420 -9.37 28.76 -6.87
C ILE A 420 -8.06 29.56 -6.99
N SER A 421 -7.04 29.02 -7.67
CA SER A 421 -5.74 29.70 -7.84
C SER A 421 -5.83 31.04 -8.61
N LYS A 422 -6.79 31.19 -9.53
CA LYS A 422 -7.07 32.48 -10.19
C LYS A 422 -7.73 33.46 -9.24
N GLU A 423 -8.73 33.00 -8.49
CA GLU A 423 -9.49 33.82 -7.53
C GLU A 423 -8.58 34.32 -6.40
N THR A 424 -7.74 33.45 -5.81
CA THR A 424 -6.77 33.85 -4.78
C THR A 424 -5.84 34.95 -5.27
N LYS A 425 -5.33 34.86 -6.50
CA LYS A 425 -4.47 35.90 -7.11
C LYS A 425 -5.22 37.20 -7.40
N PHE A 426 -6.51 37.14 -7.70
CA PHE A 426 -7.33 38.34 -7.85
C PHE A 426 -7.53 39.05 -6.51
N GLN A 427 -7.91 38.28 -5.47
CA GLN A 427 -8.10 38.79 -4.10
C GLN A 427 -6.80 39.33 -3.49
N GLU A 428 -5.65 38.68 -3.73
CA GLU A 428 -4.32 39.15 -3.34
C GLU A 428 -4.02 40.55 -3.92
N ASN A 429 -4.35 40.78 -5.20
CA ASN A 429 -4.14 42.08 -5.85
C ASN A 429 -5.06 43.18 -5.30
N GLU A 430 -6.35 42.90 -5.08
CA GLU A 430 -7.26 43.88 -4.43
C GLU A 430 -6.86 44.15 -2.97
N ASN A 431 -6.41 43.14 -2.21
CA ASN A 431 -5.89 43.33 -0.86
C ASN A 431 -4.62 44.20 -0.83
N ASN A 432 -3.69 43.99 -1.77
CA ASN A 432 -2.48 44.83 -1.90
C ASN A 432 -2.83 46.30 -2.24
N LYS A 433 -3.84 46.51 -3.09
CA LYS A 433 -4.39 47.82 -3.43
C LYS A 433 -5.10 48.49 -2.24
N LEU A 434 -5.90 47.76 -1.48
CA LEU A 434 -6.54 48.25 -0.25
C LEU A 434 -5.50 48.60 0.82
N ASN A 435 -4.49 47.76 1.03
CA ASN A 435 -3.38 48.05 1.94
C ASN A 435 -2.63 49.35 1.57
N LYS A 436 -2.43 49.61 0.27
CA LYS A 436 -1.86 50.88 -0.19
C LYS A 436 -2.75 52.08 0.13
N GLN A 437 -4.06 51.97 -0.08
CA GLN A 437 -5.02 53.02 0.27
C GLN A 437 -5.07 53.28 1.79
N VAL A 438 -4.97 52.23 2.63
CA VAL A 438 -4.89 52.38 4.09
C VAL A 438 -3.60 53.09 4.51
N LEU A 439 -2.46 52.80 3.88
CA LEU A 439 -1.21 53.54 4.14
C LEU A 439 -1.31 55.02 3.74
N GLU A 440 -1.94 55.32 2.60
CA GLU A 440 -2.17 56.70 2.14
C GLU A 440 -3.09 57.47 3.09
N LEU A 441 -4.20 56.86 3.54
CA LEU A 441 -5.13 57.46 4.52
C LEU A 441 -4.50 57.65 5.90
N ASN A 442 -3.69 56.70 6.38
CA ASN A 442 -2.98 56.83 7.67
C ASN A 442 -2.01 58.01 7.65
N GLN A 443 -1.31 58.25 6.52
CA GLN A 443 -0.44 59.41 6.38
C GLN A 443 -1.24 60.73 6.32
N GLU A 444 -2.40 60.74 5.65
CA GLU A 444 -3.28 61.91 5.66
C GLU A 444 -3.82 62.22 7.07
N GLN A 445 -4.19 61.18 7.86
CA GLN A 445 -4.60 61.34 9.26
C GLN A 445 -3.50 61.99 10.10
N ILE A 446 -2.25 61.49 10.04
CA ILE A 446 -1.10 62.06 10.78
C ILE A 446 -0.93 63.55 10.42
N ASN A 447 -0.95 63.89 9.13
CA ASN A 447 -0.80 65.26 8.65
C ASN A 447 -1.94 66.18 9.16
N LEU A 448 -3.16 65.65 9.33
CA LEU A 448 -4.30 66.38 9.89
C LEU A 448 -4.19 66.56 11.41
N GLU A 449 -3.72 65.55 12.14
CA GLU A 449 -3.50 65.61 13.59
C GLU A 449 -2.41 66.64 13.95
N GLU A 450 -1.30 66.68 13.22
CA GLU A 450 -0.27 67.72 13.37
C GLU A 450 -0.85 69.13 13.16
N LYS A 451 -1.65 69.30 12.10
CA LYS A 451 -2.30 70.59 11.76
C LYS A 451 -3.29 71.02 12.84
N ILE A 452 -4.06 70.09 13.40
CA ILE A 452 -4.97 70.35 14.52
C ILE A 452 -4.18 70.78 15.76
N SER A 453 -3.07 70.09 16.10
CA SER A 453 -2.20 70.46 17.23
C SER A 453 -1.59 71.86 17.06
N HIS A 454 -1.19 72.23 15.85
CA HIS A 454 -0.68 73.58 15.55
C HIS A 454 -1.77 74.65 15.73
N MET A 455 -2.98 74.42 15.20
CA MET A 455 -4.12 75.33 15.36
C MET A 455 -4.57 75.48 16.82
N GLN A 456 -4.49 74.42 17.63
CA GLN A 456 -4.78 74.46 19.07
C GLN A 456 -3.80 75.39 19.80
N LYS A 457 -2.49 75.23 19.58
CA LYS A 457 -1.45 76.10 20.18
C LYS A 457 -1.59 77.57 19.75
N GLN A 458 -1.97 77.82 18.49
CA GLN A 458 -2.27 79.17 18.02
C GLN A 458 -3.48 79.77 18.75
N LYS A 459 -4.56 78.99 18.91
CA LYS A 459 -5.76 79.41 19.65
C LYS A 459 -5.46 79.71 21.12
N GLU A 460 -4.72 78.84 21.80
CA GLU A 460 -4.29 79.04 23.21
C GLU A 460 -3.48 80.35 23.37
N THR A 461 -2.60 80.65 22.41
CA THR A 461 -1.82 81.89 22.39
C THR A 461 -2.72 83.12 22.23
N GLN A 462 -3.69 83.08 21.31
CA GLN A 462 -4.64 84.17 21.07
C GLN A 462 -5.63 84.37 22.24
N GLU A 463 -6.08 83.30 22.90
CA GLU A 463 -6.95 83.39 24.08
C GLU A 463 -6.22 83.96 25.29
N LYS A 464 -4.90 83.70 25.42
CA LYS A 464 -4.06 84.36 26.42
C LYS A 464 -3.89 85.85 26.12
N GLU A 465 -3.50 86.22 24.90
CA GLU A 465 -3.33 87.62 24.48
C GLU A 465 -4.62 88.43 24.70
N LEU A 466 -5.78 87.84 24.40
CA LEU A 466 -7.08 88.44 24.65
C LEU A 466 -7.37 88.63 26.16
N ALA A 467 -6.96 87.70 27.02
CA ALA A 467 -7.11 87.81 28.47
C ALA A 467 -6.18 88.89 29.07
N ASP A 468 -4.94 88.99 28.57
CA ASP A 468 -3.98 90.03 28.96
C ASP A 468 -4.52 91.43 28.56
N LEU A 469 -5.01 91.59 27.33
CA LEU A 469 -5.67 92.83 26.85
C LEU A 469 -6.97 93.17 27.62
N HIS A 470 -7.75 92.17 28.02
CA HIS A 470 -8.92 92.39 28.88
C HIS A 470 -8.52 92.94 30.26
N THR A 471 -7.37 92.51 30.80
CA THR A 471 -6.84 92.97 32.08
C THR A 471 -6.36 94.42 31.97
N GLU A 472 -5.53 94.74 30.97
CA GLU A 472 -5.06 96.11 30.71
C GLU A 472 -6.24 97.09 30.53
N ARG A 473 -7.28 96.68 29.80
CA ARG A 473 -8.49 97.49 29.61
C ARG A 473 -9.21 97.80 30.94
N LEU A 474 -9.24 96.87 31.88
CA LEU A 474 -9.85 97.09 33.20
C LEU A 474 -9.02 98.06 34.05
N GLU A 475 -7.68 97.96 34.01
CA GLU A 475 -6.78 98.92 34.65
C GLU A 475 -6.96 100.33 34.08
N PHE A 476 -7.05 100.47 32.74
CA PHE A 476 -7.30 101.75 32.08
C PHE A 476 -8.65 102.37 32.48
N ILE A 477 -9.71 101.55 32.59
CA ILE A 477 -11.02 102.01 33.09
C ILE A 477 -10.92 102.50 34.54
N SER A 478 -10.21 101.76 35.41
CA SER A 478 -9.98 102.14 36.80
C SER A 478 -9.22 103.47 36.92
N LYS A 479 -8.12 103.63 36.17
CA LYS A 479 -7.31 104.85 36.11
C LYS A 479 -8.12 106.05 35.58
N ASN A 480 -8.99 105.85 34.59
CA ASN A 480 -9.87 106.90 34.10
C ASN A 480 -10.94 107.32 35.12
N LYS A 481 -11.45 106.39 35.94
CA LYS A 481 -12.34 106.72 37.06
C LYS A 481 -11.63 107.58 38.11
N GLN A 482 -10.40 107.23 38.48
CA GLN A 482 -9.56 108.04 39.37
C GLN A 482 -9.29 109.44 38.79
N ASN A 483 -9.00 109.55 37.49
CA ASN A 483 -8.84 110.84 36.81
C ASN A 483 -10.13 111.68 36.85
N GLN A 484 -11.31 111.08 36.65
CA GLN A 484 -12.59 111.79 36.76
C GLN A 484 -12.86 112.28 38.19
N GLU A 485 -12.57 111.46 39.21
CA GLU A 485 -12.70 111.83 40.62
C GLU A 485 -11.75 113.00 40.98
N MET A 486 -10.51 112.97 40.48
CA MET A 486 -9.55 114.07 40.61
C MET A 486 -10.03 115.36 39.93
N VAL A 487 -10.56 115.29 38.70
CA VAL A 487 -11.11 116.46 37.99
C VAL A 487 -12.29 117.06 38.75
N GLN A 488 -13.17 116.24 39.33
CA GLN A 488 -14.26 116.74 40.19
C GLN A 488 -13.75 117.42 41.47
N GLN A 489 -12.63 116.97 42.04
CA GLN A 489 -12.00 117.66 43.17
C GLN A 489 -11.42 119.01 42.73
N ILE A 490 -10.68 119.05 41.62
CA ILE A 490 -10.11 120.28 41.05
C ILE A 490 -11.21 121.33 40.80
N GLN A 491 -12.34 120.93 40.20
CA GLN A 491 -13.49 121.81 39.98
C GLN A 491 -14.07 122.36 41.29
N LYS A 492 -14.22 121.52 42.33
CA LYS A 492 -14.68 121.97 43.66
C LYS A 492 -13.72 123.00 44.29
N TYR A 493 -12.41 122.82 44.13
CA TYR A 493 -11.42 123.80 44.59
C TYR A 493 -11.46 125.09 43.76
N GLN A 494 -11.61 125.02 42.44
CA GLN A 494 -11.75 126.18 41.56
C GLN A 494 -12.95 127.04 41.94
N THR A 495 -14.16 126.46 42.07
CA THR A 495 -15.37 127.20 42.50
C THR A 495 -15.23 127.76 43.92
N ARG A 496 -14.44 127.14 44.80
CA ARG A 496 -14.15 127.70 46.14
C ARG A 496 -13.19 128.90 46.06
N LEU A 497 -12.16 128.82 45.22
CA LEU A 497 -11.21 129.92 45.00
C LEU A 497 -11.87 131.13 44.33
N GLU A 498 -12.79 130.90 43.39
CA GLU A 498 -13.59 131.93 42.74
C GLU A 498 -14.45 132.70 43.76
N LYS A 499 -15.17 131.99 44.63
CA LYS A 499 -15.93 132.62 45.74
C LYS A 499 -15.04 133.43 46.69
N ILE A 500 -13.90 132.88 47.10
CA ILE A 500 -12.93 133.60 47.95
C ILE A 500 -12.39 134.85 47.24
N SER A 501 -12.20 134.81 45.92
CA SER A 501 -11.78 135.95 45.12
C SER A 501 -12.85 137.05 45.06
N ASP A 502 -14.13 136.69 44.96
CA ASP A 502 -15.24 137.67 44.92
C ASP A 502 -15.58 138.21 46.31
N GLU A 503 -15.54 137.38 47.35
CA GLU A 503 -15.59 137.81 48.76
C GLU A 503 -14.46 138.81 49.04
N ARG A 504 -13.22 138.50 48.63
CA ARG A 504 -12.07 139.40 48.74
C ARG A 504 -12.29 140.72 48.00
N ARG A 505 -12.79 140.71 46.75
CA ARG A 505 -13.10 141.93 45.98
C ARG A 505 -14.15 142.80 46.68
N LEU A 506 -15.17 142.18 47.29
CA LEU A 506 -16.18 142.90 48.06
C LEU A 506 -15.55 143.57 49.30
N PHE A 507 -14.71 142.85 50.05
CA PHE A 507 -13.99 143.44 51.19
C PHE A 507 -13.00 144.53 50.76
N GLU A 508 -12.27 144.38 49.66
CA GLU A 508 -11.38 145.41 49.10
C GLU A 508 -12.16 146.68 48.70
N SER A 509 -13.36 146.51 48.13
CA SER A 509 -14.25 147.64 47.81
C SER A 509 -14.80 148.33 49.05
N GLU A 510 -15.17 147.56 50.08
CA GLU A 510 -15.71 148.09 51.34
C GLU A 510 -14.63 148.83 52.15
N ILE A 511 -13.42 148.27 52.28
CA ILE A 511 -12.26 148.94 52.89
C ILE A 511 -11.96 150.26 52.17
N LYS A 512 -12.01 150.27 50.83
CA LYS A 512 -11.81 151.48 50.02
C LYS A 512 -12.91 152.52 50.20
N ASN A 513 -14.15 152.08 50.48
CA ASN A 513 -15.26 152.97 50.80
C ASN A 513 -15.10 153.58 52.20
N GLN A 514 -14.79 152.77 53.21
CA GLN A 514 -14.52 153.21 54.58
C GLN A 514 -13.31 154.15 54.66
N THR A 515 -12.27 153.90 53.87
CA THR A 515 -11.09 154.79 53.78
C THR A 515 -11.48 156.18 53.28
N ARG A 516 -12.32 156.28 52.24
CA ARG A 516 -12.84 157.57 51.74
C ARG A 516 -13.69 158.31 52.75
N LEU A 517 -14.58 157.60 53.46
CA LEU A 517 -15.40 158.20 54.51
C LEU A 517 -14.53 158.79 55.64
N LEU A 518 -13.44 158.09 55.99
CA LEU A 518 -12.47 158.54 56.99
C LEU A 518 -11.58 159.69 56.48
N GLU A 519 -11.24 159.73 55.18
CA GLU A 519 -10.60 160.88 54.53
C GLU A 519 -11.52 162.11 54.54
N ASP A 520 -12.82 161.95 54.23
CA ASP A 520 -13.83 163.00 54.29
C ASP A 520 -14.05 163.51 55.72
N GLU A 521 -14.03 162.63 56.73
CA GLU A 521 -14.11 163.02 58.14
C GLU A 521 -12.87 163.77 58.60
N GLN A 522 -11.67 163.29 58.28
CA GLN A 522 -10.43 164.03 58.56
C GLN A 522 -10.39 165.40 57.85
N GLN A 523 -10.99 165.53 56.67
CA GLN A 523 -11.06 166.82 55.99
C GLN A 523 -12.08 167.77 56.65
N LYS A 524 -13.22 167.26 57.13
CA LYS A 524 -14.15 168.06 57.98
C LYS A 524 -13.46 168.49 59.28
N GLU A 525 -12.71 167.60 59.93
CA GLU A 525 -11.98 167.89 61.16
C GLU A 525 -10.92 168.98 60.94
N LYS A 526 -10.14 168.90 59.84
CA LYS A 526 -9.18 169.95 59.44
C LYS A 526 -9.87 171.31 59.20
N ASN A 527 -11.03 171.31 58.54
CA ASN A 527 -11.80 172.53 58.30
C ASN A 527 -12.28 173.14 59.64
N ILE A 528 -12.82 172.33 60.55
CA ILE A 528 -13.26 172.77 61.88
C ILE A 528 -12.08 173.27 62.72
N MET A 529 -10.90 172.63 62.66
CA MET A 529 -9.68 173.13 63.30
C MET A 529 -9.24 174.48 62.70
N ALA A 530 -9.31 174.65 61.39
CA ALA A 530 -9.00 175.93 60.74
C ALA A 530 -9.96 177.05 61.16
N ASP A 531 -11.26 176.76 61.29
CA ASP A 531 -12.26 177.70 61.81
C ASP A 531 -12.01 178.04 63.29
N ILE A 532 -11.68 177.05 64.12
CA ILE A 532 -11.30 177.28 65.54
C ILE A 532 -10.05 178.15 65.64
N ILE A 533 -9.02 177.91 64.83
CA ILE A 533 -7.79 178.72 64.78
C ILE A 533 -8.11 180.15 64.31
N SER A 534 -8.98 180.30 63.29
CA SER A 534 -9.48 181.59 62.78
C SER A 534 -10.27 182.39 63.82
N VAL A 535 -11.03 181.71 64.70
CA VAL A 535 -11.72 182.34 65.83
C VAL A 535 -10.73 182.68 66.96
N GLN A 536 -9.76 181.81 67.25
CA GLN A 536 -8.76 182.05 68.30
C GLN A 536 -7.77 183.18 67.98
N THR A 537 -7.46 183.43 66.70
CA THR A 537 -6.70 184.64 66.31
C THR A 537 -7.54 185.91 66.48
N LYS A 538 -8.80 185.90 66.01
CA LYS A 538 -9.78 187.01 66.20
C LYS A 538 -10.18 187.29 67.66
N LEU A 539 -9.67 186.53 68.63
CA LEU A 539 -9.86 186.73 70.07
C LEU A 539 -8.53 187.06 70.80
N LYS A 540 -7.45 187.31 70.05
CA LYS A 540 -6.14 187.75 70.55
C LYS A 540 -5.69 189.11 70.01
N ASP A 541 -6.36 189.60 68.97
CA ASP A 541 -6.35 191.00 68.52
C ASP A 541 -7.49 191.78 69.21
#